data_AF-A0A3M1I174-F1
#
_entry.id   AF-A0A3M1I174-F1
#
_cell.length_a   1.000
_cell.length_b   1.000
_cell.length_c   1.000
_cell.angle_alpha   90.00
_cell.angle_beta   90.00
_cell.angle_gamma   90.00
#
_symmetry.space_group_name_H-M   'P 1'
#
loop_
_entity.id
_entity.type
_entity.pdbx_description
1 polymer ?
#
loop_
_entity_poly.entity_id
_entity_poly.type
_entity_poly.pdbx_seq_one_letter_code
_entity_poly.pdbx_strand_id
1 'polypeptide(L)'
;MSSFRRMGIACVWRTIWSFTSRARRNEGRRSRCVCRAGRCSVCPMDDVRVLKRNLRGEVTWQYAGRILRREPNAVVLEAHFNLPDMPFLDTTLKRGDRFVETFYTDRWYNVFEIHDRDDDRLKGWYCNIGLPAVVDGDTVSYVDLALDLWVSPEGEQRVLDEDEFAALPLDETTRRRAREALTELQAAFLSGWRPPTAMGEA
;
A
#
# COMPACT_ATOMS: atom_id res chain seq x y z
N MET A 1 32.85 8.81 -11.68
CA MET A 1 32.06 7.59 -11.99
C MET A 1 31.70 6.95 -10.66
N SER A 2 30.68 7.47 -9.98
CA SER A 2 30.32 7.03 -8.64
C SER A 2 29.14 6.08 -8.74
N SER A 3 29.40 4.83 -8.34
CA SER A 3 28.45 3.74 -8.17
C SER A 3 27.37 4.14 -7.14
N PHE A 4 26.25 4.68 -7.63
CA PHE A 4 25.02 4.73 -6.85
C PHE A 4 24.38 3.34 -6.93
N ARG A 5 24.55 2.57 -5.85
CA ARG A 5 23.91 1.27 -5.67
C ARG A 5 22.40 1.46 -5.82
N ARG A 6 21.81 0.73 -6.76
CA ARG A 6 20.37 0.47 -6.84
C ARG A 6 19.95 -0.14 -5.51
N MET A 7 19.38 0.65 -4.62
CA MET A 7 18.62 0.13 -3.50
C MET A 7 17.26 -0.19 -4.07
N GLY A 8 16.88 -1.46 -4.05
CA GLY A 8 15.54 -1.86 -4.45
C GLY A 8 14.48 -1.09 -3.67
N ILE A 9 13.31 -0.89 -4.24
CA ILE A 9 12.24 -0.12 -3.60
C ILE A 9 11.55 -0.92 -2.49
N ALA A 10 11.55 -2.24 -2.58
CA ALA A 10 11.38 -3.16 -1.48
C ALA A 10 12.38 -2.89 -0.34
N CYS A 11 13.61 -2.44 -0.69
CA CYS A 11 14.67 -1.99 0.23
C CYS A 11 14.44 -0.59 0.84
N VAL A 12 13.69 0.31 0.20
CA VAL A 12 13.21 1.58 0.83
C VAL A 12 12.39 1.27 2.09
N TRP A 13 11.66 0.16 2.08
CA TRP A 13 10.89 -0.32 3.24
C TRP A 13 11.64 -1.34 4.11
N ARG A 14 12.81 -1.85 3.68
CA ARG A 14 13.60 -2.89 4.36
C ARG A 14 14.84 -2.39 5.11
N THR A 15 15.33 -1.17 4.87
CA THR A 15 16.67 -0.74 5.34
C THR A 15 16.69 -0.01 6.70
N ILE A 16 15.78 -0.33 7.64
CA ILE A 16 15.90 0.13 9.04
C ILE A 16 15.53 -1.00 10.03
N TRP A 17 16.51 -1.90 10.22
CA TRP A 17 16.94 -2.48 11.50
C TRP A 17 16.08 -3.47 12.32
N SER A 18 16.88 -4.29 13.03
CA SER A 18 16.61 -5.33 14.01
C SER A 18 15.48 -5.07 15.00
N PHE A 19 14.72 -6.14 15.18
CA PHE A 19 13.73 -6.41 16.21
C PHE A 19 14.20 -6.01 17.63
N THR A 20 13.46 -5.12 18.30
CA THR A 20 13.28 -5.21 19.76
C THR A 20 11.79 -5.15 20.06
N SER A 21 11.23 -6.34 20.29
CA SER A 21 9.83 -6.54 20.61
C SER A 21 9.57 -6.25 22.09
N ARG A 22 8.63 -5.33 22.35
CA ARG A 22 7.78 -5.43 23.54
C ARG A 22 6.37 -4.97 23.21
N ALA A 23 5.65 -5.84 22.51
CA ALA A 23 4.22 -5.68 22.29
C ALA A 23 3.48 -5.85 23.63
N ARG A 24 2.77 -4.81 24.08
CA ARG A 24 1.64 -5.00 25.00
C ARG A 24 0.39 -5.19 24.16
N ARG A 25 -0.22 -6.38 24.29
CA ARG A 25 -1.60 -6.62 23.87
C ARG A 25 -2.50 -5.66 24.65
N ASN A 26 -3.38 -4.94 23.96
CA ASN A 26 -4.58 -4.42 24.58
C ASN A 26 -5.78 -5.07 23.88
N GLU A 27 -6.38 -6.01 24.59
CA GLU A 27 -7.69 -6.59 24.29
C GLU A 27 -8.79 -5.59 24.67
N GLY A 28 -9.78 -5.47 23.78
CA GLY A 28 -11.17 -5.26 24.16
C GLY A 28 -11.59 -3.86 24.60
N ARG A 29 -12.24 -3.13 23.70
CA ARG A 29 -13.55 -2.49 23.98
C ARG A 29 -14.21 -2.05 22.68
N ARG A 30 -15.30 -2.74 22.31
CA ARG A 30 -16.26 -2.26 21.32
C ARG A 30 -16.96 -1.02 21.87
N SER A 31 -16.72 0.14 21.26
CA SER A 31 -17.45 1.37 21.57
C SER A 31 -18.77 1.36 20.81
N ARG A 32 -19.88 1.02 21.47
CA ARG A 32 -21.23 1.32 20.96
C ARG A 32 -21.45 2.83 21.08
N CYS A 33 -21.89 3.47 20.00
CA CYS A 33 -22.31 4.87 20.01
C CYS A 33 -23.50 5.07 20.95
N VAL A 34 -23.39 6.06 21.85
CA VAL A 34 -24.50 6.58 22.64
C VAL A 34 -24.85 7.95 22.07
N CYS A 35 -25.96 8.02 21.32
CA CYS A 35 -26.53 9.28 20.90
C CYS A 35 -27.40 9.83 22.04
N ARG A 36 -27.04 10.98 22.63
CA ARG A 36 -27.92 11.72 23.54
C ARG A 36 -28.04 13.17 23.09
N ALA A 37 -29.29 13.56 22.80
CA ALA A 37 -29.80 14.93 22.72
C ALA A 37 -29.02 15.93 21.83
N GLY A 38 -29.27 15.89 20.53
CA GLY A 38 -29.24 17.08 19.66
C GLY A 38 -27.89 17.72 19.34
N ARG A 39 -26.77 17.12 19.75
CA ARG A 39 -25.43 17.44 19.22
C ARG A 39 -24.82 16.16 18.69
N CYS A 40 -24.66 16.08 17.36
CA CYS A 40 -23.88 15.01 16.74
C CYS A 40 -22.44 15.17 17.20
N SER A 41 -22.05 14.39 18.20
CA SER A 41 -20.65 14.09 18.47
C SER A 41 -20.05 13.49 17.20
N VAL A 42 -18.94 14.07 16.74
CA VAL A 42 -18.09 13.61 15.63
C VAL A 42 -18.16 12.09 15.52
N CYS A 43 -18.68 11.56 14.41
CA CYS A 43 -18.59 10.14 14.10
C CYS A 43 -17.10 9.75 14.15
N PRO A 44 -16.72 8.66 14.83
CA PRO A 44 -15.32 8.23 14.84
C PRO A 44 -14.87 8.12 13.38
N MET A 45 -13.76 8.78 13.07
CA MET A 45 -13.07 8.60 11.80
C MET A 45 -12.84 7.09 11.66
N ASP A 46 -13.20 6.50 10.51
CA ASP A 46 -13.05 5.06 10.25
C ASP A 46 -11.55 4.73 10.13
N ASP A 47 -10.86 4.76 11.28
CA ASP A 47 -9.45 4.46 11.40
C ASP A 47 -9.23 2.97 11.09
N VAL A 48 -8.30 2.68 10.20
CA VAL A 48 -7.92 1.34 9.80
C VAL A 48 -6.45 1.11 10.08
N ARG A 49 -6.12 -0.09 10.55
CA ARG A 49 -4.73 -0.52 10.71
C ARG A 49 -4.32 -1.36 9.51
N VAL A 50 -3.27 -0.94 8.83
CA VAL A 50 -2.66 -1.70 7.74
C VAL A 50 -1.46 -2.49 8.27
N LEU A 51 -1.40 -3.77 7.93
CA LEU A 51 -0.36 -4.71 8.36
C LEU A 51 0.33 -5.33 7.14
N LYS A 52 1.56 -4.92 6.88
CA LYS A 52 2.43 -5.59 5.90
C LYS A 52 3.00 -6.85 6.55
N ARG A 53 2.83 -7.99 5.91
CA ARG A 53 3.35 -9.29 6.36
C ARG A 53 4.40 -9.82 5.41
N ASN A 54 5.34 -10.59 5.95
CA ASN A 54 6.26 -11.40 5.15
C ASN A 54 5.63 -12.74 4.73
N LEU A 55 6.37 -13.55 3.96
CA LEU A 55 5.93 -14.89 3.50
C LEU A 55 5.60 -15.87 4.64
N ARG A 56 6.10 -15.64 5.85
CA ARG A 56 5.76 -16.46 7.05
C ARG A 56 4.50 -15.94 7.77
N GLY A 57 3.89 -14.88 7.27
CA GLY A 57 2.74 -14.22 7.89
C GLY A 57 3.10 -13.30 9.06
N GLU A 58 4.39 -13.08 9.35
CA GLU A 58 4.83 -12.19 10.43
C GLU A 58 4.68 -10.74 9.99
N VAL A 59 4.17 -9.88 10.88
CA VAL A 59 4.03 -8.44 10.60
C VAL A 59 5.42 -7.80 10.56
N THR A 60 5.77 -7.20 9.42
CA THR A 60 7.04 -6.49 9.23
C THR A 60 6.88 -4.99 9.33
N TRP A 61 5.70 -4.47 8.99
CA TRP A 61 5.38 -3.05 9.07
C TRP A 61 3.90 -2.86 9.41
N GLN A 62 3.60 -1.80 10.14
CA GLN A 62 2.22 -1.42 10.43
C GLN A 62 2.08 0.09 10.48
N TYR A 63 0.94 0.57 10.00
CA TYR A 63 0.58 1.99 10.05
C TYR A 63 -0.93 2.14 10.16
N ALA A 64 -1.35 3.34 10.53
CA ALA A 64 -2.75 3.73 10.55
C ALA A 64 -3.08 4.47 9.26
N GLY A 65 -4.28 4.23 8.75
CA GLY A 65 -4.89 5.00 7.68
C GLY A 65 -6.34 5.30 8.02
N ARG A 66 -7.02 6.01 7.12
CA ARG A 66 -8.43 6.34 7.22
C ARG A 66 -9.17 5.71 6.06
N ILE A 67 -10.21 4.94 6.32
CA ILE A 67 -11.02 4.36 5.24
C ILE A 67 -11.74 5.50 4.51
N LEU A 68 -11.59 5.50 3.19
CA LEU A 68 -12.32 6.38 2.28
C LEU A 68 -13.55 5.67 1.72
N ARG A 69 -13.38 4.40 1.33
CA ARG A 69 -14.43 3.61 0.68
C ARG A 69 -14.22 2.12 0.91
N ARG A 70 -15.32 1.38 1.02
CA ARG A 70 -15.34 -0.09 1.00
C ARG A 70 -16.11 -0.54 -0.22
N GLU A 71 -15.54 -1.48 -0.94
CA GLU A 71 -16.13 -2.17 -2.08
C GLU A 71 -16.28 -3.66 -1.78
N PRO A 72 -17.04 -4.43 -2.59
CA PRO A 72 -17.18 -5.87 -2.37
C PRO A 72 -15.84 -6.60 -2.28
N ASN A 73 -14.89 -6.22 -3.13
CA ASN A 73 -13.57 -6.87 -3.22
C ASN A 73 -12.39 -5.90 -3.03
N ALA A 74 -12.63 -4.70 -2.52
CA ALA A 74 -11.56 -3.73 -2.29
C ALA A 74 -11.83 -2.80 -1.11
N VAL A 75 -10.76 -2.26 -0.52
CA VAL A 75 -10.82 -1.16 0.45
C VAL A 75 -9.91 -0.05 -0.03
N VAL A 76 -10.45 1.15 -0.13
CA VAL A 76 -9.71 2.38 -0.44
C VAL A 76 -9.52 3.13 0.86
N LEU A 77 -8.28 3.47 1.18
CA LEU A 77 -7.92 4.21 2.38
C LEU A 77 -6.93 5.33 2.07
N GLU A 78 -6.85 6.28 2.98
CA GLU A 78 -5.88 7.36 2.96
C GLU A 78 -4.83 7.14 4.05
N ALA A 79 -3.56 7.28 3.69
CA ALA A 79 -2.44 7.29 4.61
C ALA A 79 -1.47 8.42 4.23
N HIS A 80 -0.55 8.74 5.13
CA HIS A 80 0.44 9.78 4.91
C HIS A 80 1.85 9.21 5.08
N PHE A 81 2.74 9.55 4.14
CA PHE A 81 4.13 9.10 4.17
C PHE A 81 4.84 9.62 5.42
N ASN A 82 5.37 8.76 6.27
CA ASN A 82 5.89 9.16 7.58
C ASN A 82 7.43 9.13 7.69
N LEU A 83 8.12 8.76 6.61
CA LEU A 83 9.59 8.76 6.55
C LEU A 83 10.14 10.15 6.18
N PRO A 84 11.44 10.43 6.39
CA PRO A 84 12.09 11.62 5.86
C PRO A 84 12.00 11.69 4.34
N ASP A 85 12.05 12.91 3.81
CA ASP A 85 12.04 13.15 2.37
C ASP A 85 13.18 12.38 1.68
N MET A 86 12.85 11.68 0.59
CA MET A 86 13.81 10.84 -0.13
C MET A 86 13.56 10.80 -1.63
N PRO A 87 14.63 10.74 -2.45
CA PRO A 87 14.48 10.58 -3.89
C PRO A 87 13.90 9.21 -4.22
N PHE A 88 13.02 9.17 -5.22
CA PHE A 88 12.35 7.96 -5.67
C PHE A 88 12.16 8.02 -7.19
N LEU A 89 12.95 7.26 -7.93
CA LEU A 89 13.00 7.33 -9.40
C LEU A 89 13.19 8.79 -9.86
N ASP A 90 12.21 9.35 -10.57
CA ASP A 90 12.25 10.71 -11.12
C ASP A 90 11.46 11.71 -10.25
N THR A 91 11.01 11.30 -9.07
CA THR A 91 10.28 12.13 -8.11
C THR A 91 10.93 12.09 -6.71
N THR A 92 10.35 12.80 -5.76
CA THR A 92 10.75 12.78 -4.35
C THR A 92 9.53 12.46 -3.50
N LEU A 93 9.62 11.41 -2.70
CA LEU A 93 8.64 11.12 -1.66
C LEU A 93 8.95 12.01 -0.46
N LYS A 94 7.99 12.86 -0.09
CA LYS A 94 8.13 13.81 1.02
C LYS A 94 7.32 13.33 2.21
N ARG A 95 7.82 13.56 3.41
CA ARG A 95 7.08 13.33 4.63
C ARG A 95 5.74 14.06 4.57
N GLY A 96 4.64 13.36 4.73
CA GLY A 96 3.29 13.91 4.66
C GLY A 96 2.69 13.87 3.26
N ASP A 97 3.38 13.35 2.25
CA ASP A 97 2.74 13.02 0.97
C ASP A 97 1.53 12.13 1.24
N ARG A 98 0.45 12.42 0.52
CA ARG A 98 -0.84 11.75 0.68
C ARG A 98 -0.89 10.53 -0.21
N PHE A 99 -1.20 9.39 0.38
CA PHE A 99 -1.31 8.11 -0.31
C PHE A 99 -2.79 7.69 -0.28
N VAL A 100 -3.38 7.54 -1.46
CA VAL A 100 -4.68 6.88 -1.62
C VAL A 100 -4.41 5.44 -2.00
N GLU A 101 -4.59 4.54 -1.04
CA GLU A 101 -4.20 3.15 -1.13
C GLU A 101 -5.42 2.26 -1.36
N THR A 102 -5.38 1.47 -2.42
CA THR A 102 -6.42 0.50 -2.76
C THR A 102 -5.90 -0.92 -2.57
N PHE A 103 -6.53 -1.63 -1.63
CA PHE A 103 -6.24 -3.02 -1.30
C PHE A 103 -7.33 -3.92 -1.86
N TYR A 104 -6.96 -4.93 -2.64
CA TYR A 104 -7.90 -5.84 -3.30
C TYR A 104 -7.91 -7.21 -2.63
N THR A 105 -9.09 -7.78 -2.40
CA THR A 105 -9.26 -9.12 -1.83
C THR A 105 -9.33 -10.22 -2.88
N ASP A 106 -9.42 -9.84 -4.16
CA ASP A 106 -9.51 -10.74 -5.32
C ASP A 106 -8.38 -10.53 -6.35
N ARG A 107 -7.46 -9.59 -6.11
CA ARG A 107 -6.32 -9.31 -6.99
C ARG A 107 -5.00 -9.53 -6.29
N TRP A 108 -3.97 -9.84 -7.07
CA TRP A 108 -2.60 -10.11 -6.60
C TRP A 108 -1.74 -8.85 -6.58
N TYR A 109 -2.35 -7.71 -6.31
CA TYR A 109 -1.66 -6.44 -6.17
C TYR A 109 -2.44 -5.45 -5.32
N ASN A 110 -1.75 -4.47 -4.76
CA ASN A 110 -2.33 -3.27 -4.15
C ASN A 110 -1.75 -2.04 -4.87
N VAL A 111 -2.52 -0.96 -4.96
CA VAL A 111 -2.11 0.24 -5.72
C VAL A 111 -2.16 1.45 -4.81
N PHE A 112 -1.08 2.20 -4.75
CA PHE A 112 -0.94 3.44 -3.98
C PHE A 112 -0.81 4.61 -4.95
N GLU A 113 -1.85 5.44 -5.01
CA GLU A 113 -1.83 6.71 -5.73
C GLU A 113 -1.21 7.78 -4.82
N ILE A 114 -0.11 8.39 -5.28
CA ILE A 114 0.72 9.25 -4.45
C ILE A 114 0.54 10.71 -4.88
N HIS A 115 0.17 11.56 -3.92
CA HIS A 115 0.01 13.00 -4.10
C HIS A 115 1.03 13.77 -3.29
N ASP A 116 1.51 14.87 -3.87
CA ASP A 116 2.41 15.79 -3.21
C ASP A 116 1.72 16.51 -2.04
N ARG A 117 2.36 16.53 -0.88
CA ARG A 117 1.79 17.20 0.32
C ARG A 117 1.56 18.71 0.17
N ASP A 118 2.30 19.39 -0.70
CA ASP A 118 2.33 20.85 -0.76
C ASP A 118 1.27 21.39 -1.74
N ASP A 119 1.00 20.69 -2.85
CA ASP A 119 0.06 21.11 -3.90
C ASP A 119 -0.95 20.04 -4.36
N ASP A 120 -0.97 18.87 -3.70
CA ASP A 120 -1.82 17.71 -4.00
C ASP A 120 -1.64 17.15 -5.42
N ARG A 121 -0.58 17.55 -6.12
CA ARG A 121 -0.29 17.06 -7.48
C ARG A 121 0.05 15.58 -7.45
N LEU A 122 -0.54 14.83 -8.39
CA LEU A 122 -0.21 13.43 -8.61
C LEU A 122 1.28 13.26 -8.93
N LYS A 123 1.96 12.41 -8.16
CA LYS A 123 3.35 11.98 -8.37
C LYS A 123 3.46 10.68 -9.16
N GLY A 124 2.42 9.85 -9.11
CA GLY A 124 2.35 8.57 -9.80
C GLY A 124 1.66 7.50 -8.96
N TRP A 125 1.70 6.26 -9.46
CA TRP A 125 1.18 5.08 -8.80
C TRP A 125 2.30 4.11 -8.48
N TYR A 126 2.37 3.70 -7.21
CA TYR A 126 3.21 2.60 -6.78
C TYR A 126 2.34 1.36 -6.54
N CYS A 127 2.65 0.27 -7.23
CA CYS A 127 1.85 -0.93 -7.20
C CYS A 127 2.68 -2.08 -6.63
N ASN A 128 2.19 -2.65 -5.54
CA ASN A 128 2.83 -3.77 -4.88
C ASN A 128 2.20 -5.07 -5.36
N ILE A 129 2.99 -5.97 -5.97
CA ILE A 129 2.52 -7.31 -6.32
C ILE A 129 2.60 -8.20 -5.08
N GLY A 130 1.47 -8.81 -4.73
CA GLY A 130 1.29 -9.46 -3.45
C GLY A 130 0.21 -10.54 -3.49
N LEU A 131 0.04 -11.24 -2.38
CA LEU A 131 -1.16 -12.05 -2.19
C LEU A 131 -2.38 -11.13 -2.00
N PRO A 132 -3.59 -11.59 -2.37
CA PRO A 132 -4.81 -10.84 -2.10
C PRO A 132 -4.90 -10.40 -0.64
N ALA A 133 -5.31 -9.15 -0.44
CA ALA A 133 -5.41 -8.57 0.89
C ALA A 133 -6.50 -9.29 1.70
N VAL A 134 -6.25 -9.42 3.00
CA VAL A 134 -7.22 -9.90 3.98
C VAL A 134 -7.75 -8.69 4.75
N VAL A 135 -9.04 -8.47 4.65
CA VAL A 135 -9.76 -7.40 5.35
C VAL A 135 -10.59 -8.02 6.47
N ASP A 136 -10.30 -7.64 7.71
CA ASP A 136 -11.03 -8.08 8.91
C ASP A 136 -11.37 -6.87 9.78
N GLY A 137 -12.65 -6.46 9.75
CA GLY A 137 -13.12 -5.24 10.40
C GLY A 137 -12.30 -4.02 9.98
N ASP A 138 -11.60 -3.44 10.95
CA ASP A 138 -10.75 -2.25 10.80
C ASP A 138 -9.25 -2.61 10.65
N THR A 139 -8.96 -3.82 10.18
CA THR A 139 -7.61 -4.27 9.85
C THR A 139 -7.54 -4.72 8.40
N VAL A 140 -6.57 -4.17 7.66
CA VAL A 140 -6.18 -4.64 6.33
C VAL A 140 -4.80 -5.28 6.47
N SER A 141 -4.61 -6.47 5.91
CA SER A 141 -3.29 -7.09 5.88
C SER A 141 -2.99 -7.71 4.53
N TYR A 142 -1.74 -7.63 4.12
CA TYR A 142 -1.30 -8.14 2.83
C TYR A 142 0.11 -8.74 2.94
N VAL A 143 0.43 -9.64 2.02
CA VAL A 143 1.76 -10.22 1.88
C VAL A 143 2.37 -9.69 0.60
N ASP A 144 3.50 -9.01 0.73
CA ASP A 144 4.28 -8.45 -0.35
C ASP A 144 5.21 -9.52 -0.95
N LEU A 145 5.22 -9.64 -2.29
CA LEU A 145 6.10 -10.56 -3.03
C LEU A 145 7.34 -9.86 -3.59
N ALA A 146 7.67 -8.65 -3.13
CA ALA A 146 8.86 -7.89 -3.52
C ALA A 146 8.97 -7.57 -5.01
N LEU A 147 7.89 -7.76 -5.78
CA LEU A 147 7.81 -7.34 -7.17
C LEU A 147 6.90 -6.13 -7.22
N ASP A 148 7.38 -5.03 -7.80
CA ASP A 148 6.62 -3.79 -7.81
C ASP A 148 6.56 -3.18 -9.21
N LEU A 149 5.52 -2.37 -9.44
CA LEU A 149 5.36 -1.56 -10.64
C LEU A 149 5.19 -0.10 -10.24
N TRP A 150 6.06 0.75 -10.77
CA TRP A 150 5.86 2.19 -10.76
C TRP A 150 5.22 2.65 -12.07
N VAL A 151 4.23 3.54 -11.97
CA VAL A 151 3.62 4.22 -13.11
C VAL A 151 3.68 5.72 -12.89
N SER A 152 4.34 6.46 -13.80
CA SER A 152 4.38 7.93 -13.73
C SER A 152 3.01 8.55 -14.04
N PRO A 153 2.78 9.84 -13.71
CA PRO A 153 1.55 10.54 -14.08
C PRO A 153 1.27 10.52 -15.60
N GLU A 154 2.33 10.50 -16.41
CA GLU A 154 2.28 10.42 -17.88
C GLU A 154 2.04 8.99 -18.39
N GLY A 155 2.02 7.99 -17.50
CA GLY A 155 1.78 6.58 -17.82
C GLY A 155 3.04 5.76 -18.11
N GLU A 156 4.24 6.31 -17.90
CA GLU A 156 5.48 5.54 -18.06
C GLU A 156 5.57 4.46 -16.98
N GLN A 157 5.82 3.22 -17.40
CA GLN A 157 5.87 2.07 -16.50
C GLN A 157 7.31 1.61 -16.23
N ARG A 158 7.63 1.33 -14.97
CA ARG A 158 8.92 0.78 -14.54
C ARG A 158 8.69 -0.37 -13.57
N VAL A 159 9.15 -1.57 -13.95
CA VAL A 159 9.17 -2.73 -13.04
C VAL A 159 10.37 -2.59 -12.12
N LEU A 160 10.17 -2.90 -10.85
CA LEU A 160 11.14 -2.74 -9.78
C LEU A 160 11.35 -4.08 -9.06
N ASP A 161 12.55 -4.24 -8.50
CA ASP A 161 12.89 -5.31 -7.55
C ASP A 161 12.73 -6.75 -8.08
N GLU A 162 12.88 -6.91 -9.40
CA GLU A 162 12.83 -8.22 -10.07
C GLU A 162 13.85 -9.22 -9.50
N ASP A 163 15.02 -8.74 -9.06
CA ASP A 163 16.07 -9.52 -8.42
C ASP A 163 15.67 -9.98 -7.01
N GLU A 164 15.03 -9.10 -6.23
CA GLU A 164 14.49 -9.47 -4.92
C GLU A 164 13.37 -10.51 -5.05
N PHE A 165 12.43 -10.34 -5.99
CA PHE A 165 11.40 -11.33 -6.30
C PHE A 165 11.98 -12.67 -6.80
N ALA A 166 13.03 -12.62 -7.62
CA ALA A 166 13.71 -13.84 -8.08
C ALA A 166 14.33 -14.62 -6.93
N ALA A 167 14.87 -13.92 -5.92
CA ALA A 167 15.50 -14.51 -4.75
C ALA A 167 14.52 -15.07 -3.70
N LEU A 168 13.22 -14.76 -3.78
CA LEU A 168 12.23 -15.29 -2.84
C LEU A 168 12.02 -16.81 -2.99
N PRO A 169 11.89 -17.56 -1.88
CA PRO A 169 11.63 -19.00 -1.90
C PRO A 169 10.15 -19.30 -2.19
N LEU A 170 9.67 -18.91 -3.37
CA LEU A 170 8.30 -19.12 -3.82
C LEU A 170 8.16 -20.41 -4.62
N ASP A 171 7.00 -21.07 -4.50
CA ASP A 171 6.62 -22.14 -5.41
C ASP A 171 6.30 -21.58 -6.82
N GLU A 172 6.34 -22.47 -7.82
CA GLU A 172 6.16 -22.08 -9.22
C GLU A 172 4.76 -21.51 -9.51
N THR A 173 3.73 -21.95 -8.78
CA THR A 173 2.37 -21.43 -8.98
C THR A 173 2.25 -20.01 -8.47
N THR A 174 2.79 -19.73 -7.27
CA THR A 174 2.82 -18.39 -6.69
C THR A 174 3.66 -17.45 -7.57
N ARG A 175 4.81 -17.92 -8.07
CA ARG A 175 5.65 -17.13 -8.97
C ARG A 175 4.96 -16.81 -10.29
N ARG A 176 4.25 -17.77 -10.88
CA ARG A 176 3.47 -17.57 -12.11
C ARG A 176 2.34 -16.56 -11.88
N ARG A 177 1.58 -16.70 -10.79
CA ARG A 177 0.48 -15.78 -10.45
C ARG A 177 0.95 -14.34 -10.24
N ALA A 178 2.08 -14.14 -9.55
CA ALA A 178 2.64 -12.80 -9.39
C ALA A 178 3.03 -12.15 -10.74
N ARG A 179 3.60 -12.93 -11.67
CA ARG A 179 3.93 -12.44 -13.02
C ARG A 179 2.69 -12.15 -13.86
N GLU A 180 1.68 -13.03 -13.81
CA GLU A 180 0.38 -12.80 -14.46
C GLU A 180 -0.26 -11.50 -13.95
N ALA A 181 -0.24 -11.29 -12.64
CA ALA A 181 -0.78 -10.09 -11.99
C ALA A 181 -0.04 -8.81 -12.42
N LEU A 182 1.29 -8.86 -12.52
CA LEU A 182 2.08 -7.76 -13.07
C LEU A 182 1.66 -7.45 -14.50
N THR A 183 1.60 -8.47 -15.39
CA THR A 183 1.20 -8.29 -16.79
C THR A 183 -0.22 -7.73 -16.93
N GLU A 184 -1.17 -8.25 -16.14
CA GLU A 184 -2.54 -7.76 -16.09
C GLU A 184 -2.57 -6.28 -15.70
N LEU A 185 -1.84 -5.90 -14.65
CA LEU A 185 -1.80 -4.53 -14.16
C LEU A 185 -1.17 -3.56 -15.16
N GLN A 186 -0.06 -3.97 -15.80
CA GLN A 186 0.56 -3.20 -16.88
C GLN A 186 -0.43 -2.95 -18.01
N ALA A 187 -1.15 -4.00 -18.46
CA ALA A 187 -2.16 -3.89 -19.50
C ALA A 187 -3.33 -2.98 -19.10
N ALA A 188 -3.78 -3.05 -17.84
CA ALA A 188 -4.84 -2.19 -17.32
C ALA A 188 -4.46 -0.70 -17.37
N PHE A 189 -3.27 -0.34 -16.92
CA PHE A 189 -2.80 1.05 -17.00
C PHE A 189 -2.69 1.55 -18.46
N LEU A 190 -2.24 0.68 -19.38
CA LEU A 190 -2.16 0.98 -20.81
C LEU A 190 -3.54 1.15 -21.46
N SER A 191 -4.56 0.44 -20.99
CA SER A 191 -5.94 0.59 -21.48
C SER A 191 -6.67 1.79 -20.86
N GLY A 192 -6.00 2.61 -20.06
CA GLY A 192 -6.57 3.80 -19.42
C GLY A 192 -7.29 3.53 -18.10
N TRP A 193 -7.24 2.30 -17.56
CA TRP A 193 -7.79 2.03 -16.23
C TRP A 193 -7.00 2.78 -15.16
N ARG A 194 -7.70 3.25 -14.13
CA ARG A 194 -7.12 3.87 -12.93
C ARG A 194 -7.73 3.22 -11.69
N PRO A 195 -6.98 3.12 -10.58
CA PRO A 195 -7.53 2.60 -9.33
C PRO A 195 -8.66 3.49 -8.82
N PRO A 196 -9.61 2.96 -8.05
CA PRO A 196 -10.60 3.77 -7.35
C PRO A 196 -9.92 4.83 -6.46
N THR A 197 -10.39 6.07 -6.54
CA THR A 197 -9.89 7.19 -5.73
C THR A 197 -10.87 7.55 -4.61
N ALA A 198 -10.50 8.53 -3.78
CA ALA A 198 -11.32 9.02 -2.66
C ALA A 198 -12.69 9.54 -3.09
N MET A 199 -12.77 10.10 -4.30
CA MET A 199 -14.00 10.61 -4.90
C MET A 199 -14.41 9.58 -5.94
N GLY A 200 -15.49 8.83 -5.70
CA GLY A 200 -16.01 7.91 -6.71
C GLY A 200 -16.21 8.68 -8.00
N GLU A 201 -15.51 8.30 -9.07
CA GLU A 201 -15.79 8.87 -10.38
C GLU A 201 -17.23 8.50 -10.74
N ALA A 202 -18.01 9.55 -11.05
CA ALA A 202 -19.35 9.48 -11.62
C ALA A 202 -19.25 9.27 -13.13
#